data_AF-A0A940YIN0-F1
#
_entry.id   AF-A0A940YIN0-F1
#
_cell.length_a   1.000
_cell.length_b   1.000
_cell.length_c   1.000
_cell.angle_alpha   90.00
_cell.angle_beta   90.00
_cell.angle_gamma   90.00
#
_symmetry.space_group_name_H-M   'P 1'
#
loop_
_entity.id
_entity.type
_entity.pdbx_description
1 polymer ?
#
loop_
_entity_poly.entity_id
_entity_poly.type
_entity_poly.pdbx_seq_one_letter_code
_entity_poly.pdbx_strand_id
1 'polypeptide(L)'
;MAVTTVAQLAAELNRPAATLLEQLQSAGVAKQSADDALTEVDKERLLDFLRTSHGTASGERKKITLTRKSTSEIKQADASGKARTIQVEVRKKRTFVKRDDLPGAPVEDAAAQEAAELARREEEARAQAELIRQQEEALAEQRRQREERERQEREAAERAAAEAARAAAEAAAAAEAAAQAAAAAAAQQTAATAAAP
;
A
#
# COMPACT_ATOMS: atom_id res chain seq x y z
N MET A 1 12.27 -34.62 41.34
CA MET A 1 12.56 -33.62 40.30
C MET A 1 12.76 -34.36 38.99
N ALA A 2 12.09 -33.94 37.92
CA ALA A 2 12.20 -34.58 36.61
C ALA A 2 13.51 -34.16 35.94
N VAL A 3 14.32 -35.14 35.56
CA VAL A 3 15.56 -34.90 34.80
C VAL A 3 15.16 -34.63 33.36
N THR A 4 15.21 -33.37 32.93
CA THR A 4 14.94 -32.96 31.54
C THR A 4 16.25 -32.90 30.76
N THR A 5 16.31 -33.51 29.59
CA THR A 5 17.48 -33.40 28.71
C THR A 5 17.48 -32.07 27.94
N VAL A 6 18.64 -31.68 27.42
CA VAL A 6 18.78 -30.47 26.58
C VAL A 6 17.83 -30.54 25.36
N ALA A 7 17.71 -31.71 24.72
CA ALA A 7 16.81 -31.92 23.59
C ALA A 7 15.33 -31.71 23.96
N GLN A 8 14.91 -32.20 25.13
CA GLN A 8 13.54 -32.05 25.62
C GLN A 8 13.22 -30.58 25.90
N LEU A 9 14.12 -29.87 26.59
CA LEU A 9 13.94 -28.44 26.87
C LEU A 9 13.94 -27.60 25.58
N ALA A 10 14.79 -27.94 24.61
CA ALA A 10 14.83 -27.26 23.33
C ALA A 10 13.50 -27.43 22.55
N ALA A 11 12.92 -28.64 22.56
CA ALA A 11 11.63 -28.93 21.95
C ALA A 11 10.48 -28.15 22.62
N GLU A 12 10.45 -28.10 23.95
CA GLU A 12 9.46 -27.31 24.72
C GLU A 12 9.51 -25.82 24.35
N LEU A 13 10.73 -25.29 24.19
CA LEU A 13 10.96 -23.90 23.84
C LEU A 13 10.87 -23.62 22.33
N ASN A 14 10.57 -24.63 21.50
CA ASN A 14 10.58 -24.57 20.04
C ASN A 14 11.88 -23.96 19.48
N ARG A 15 13.03 -24.38 20.01
CA ARG A 15 14.36 -23.92 19.58
C ARG A 15 15.24 -25.09 19.14
N PRO A 16 16.19 -24.87 18.22
CA PRO A 16 17.18 -25.88 17.90
C PRO A 16 18.04 -26.23 19.11
N ALA A 17 18.26 -27.52 19.39
CA ALA A 17 19.09 -27.97 20.50
C ALA A 17 20.52 -27.41 20.44
N ALA A 18 21.08 -27.25 19.24
CA ALA A 18 22.38 -26.62 19.02
C ALA A 18 22.46 -25.19 19.60
N THR A 19 21.42 -24.37 19.36
CA THR A 19 21.38 -23.00 19.89
C THR A 19 21.27 -22.96 21.41
N LEU A 20 20.56 -23.93 22.00
CA LEU A 20 20.45 -24.04 23.45
C LEU A 20 21.78 -24.49 24.09
N LEU A 21 22.53 -25.39 23.44
CA LEU A 21 23.86 -25.80 23.87
C LEU A 21 24.85 -24.63 23.87
N GLU A 22 24.86 -23.81 22.81
CA GLU A 22 25.70 -22.60 22.73
C GLU A 22 25.38 -21.61 23.86
N GLN A 23 24.09 -21.44 24.19
CA GLN A 23 23.66 -20.57 25.28
C GLN A 23 24.05 -21.12 26.65
N LEU A 24 23.92 -22.44 26.87
CA LEU A 24 24.34 -23.10 28.10
C LEU A 24 25.86 -22.99 28.30
N GLN A 25 26.65 -23.17 27.25
CA GLN A 25 28.10 -22.97 27.31
C GLN A 25 28.48 -21.53 27.61
N SER A 26 27.79 -20.57 26.99
CA SER A 26 27.96 -19.13 27.25
C SER A 26 27.56 -18.74 28.68
N ALA A 27 26.62 -19.46 29.28
CA ALA A 27 26.21 -19.32 30.68
C ALA A 27 27.14 -20.06 31.67
N GLY A 28 28.22 -20.67 31.20
CA GLY A 28 29.18 -21.40 32.04
C GLY A 28 28.73 -22.81 32.45
N VAL A 29 27.73 -23.37 31.76
CA VAL A 29 27.28 -24.76 31.95
C VAL A 29 27.94 -25.63 30.87
N ALA A 30 28.87 -26.49 31.28
CA ALA A 30 29.62 -27.38 30.38
C ALA A 30 28.81 -28.63 29.95
N LYS A 31 27.70 -28.44 29.23
CA LYS A 31 27.02 -29.52 28.49
C LYS A 31 27.49 -29.53 27.03
N GLN A 32 27.62 -30.72 26.46
CA GLN A 32 28.20 -30.94 25.13
C GLN A 32 27.24 -31.66 24.19
N SER A 33 26.30 -32.44 24.71
CA SER A 33 25.34 -33.21 23.92
C SER A 33 23.89 -32.80 24.19
N ALA A 34 23.04 -32.99 23.18
CA ALA A 34 21.60 -32.80 23.30
C ALA A 34 20.95 -33.79 24.29
N ASP A 35 21.60 -34.92 24.55
CA ASP A 35 21.13 -35.95 25.49
C ASP A 35 21.54 -35.66 26.94
N ASP A 36 22.34 -34.62 27.19
CA ASP A 36 22.82 -34.30 28.52
C ASP A 36 21.66 -33.88 29.44
N ALA A 37 21.68 -34.41 30.66
CA ALA A 37 20.73 -34.06 31.71
C ALA A 37 20.96 -32.63 32.20
N LEU A 38 19.88 -31.86 32.30
CA LEU A 38 19.88 -30.48 32.79
C LEU A 38 19.33 -30.39 34.21
N THR A 39 20.11 -29.79 35.12
CA THR A 39 19.68 -29.55 36.51
C THR A 39 18.93 -28.22 36.64
N GLU A 40 18.24 -28.01 37.76
CA GLU A 40 17.57 -26.72 38.04
C GLU A 40 18.59 -25.57 38.12
N VAL A 41 19.76 -25.81 38.70
CA VAL A 41 20.87 -24.84 38.77
C VAL A 41 21.38 -24.44 37.38
N ASP A 42 21.46 -25.40 36.45
CA ASP A 42 21.88 -25.12 35.07
C ASP A 42 20.85 -24.24 34.34
N LYS A 43 19.55 -24.46 34.61
CA LYS A 43 18.46 -23.64 34.07
C LYS A 43 18.51 -22.21 34.62
N GLU A 44 18.76 -22.04 35.91
CA GLU A 44 18.89 -20.72 36.53
C GLU A 44 20.05 -19.93 35.93
N ARG A 45 21.23 -20.56 35.75
CA ARG A 45 22.39 -19.92 35.10
C ARG A 45 22.08 -19.47 33.67
N LEU A 46 21.39 -20.31 32.90
CA LEU A 46 20.93 -19.95 31.56
C LEU A 46 20.01 -18.72 31.61
N LEU A 47 19.05 -18.70 32.54
CA LEU A 47 18.12 -17.58 32.67
C LEU A 47 18.85 -16.28 33.03
N ASP A 48 19.82 -16.33 33.94
CA ASP A 48 20.59 -15.14 34.34
C ASP A 48 21.50 -14.63 33.22
N PHE A 49 22.12 -15.53 32.46
CA PHE A 49 22.87 -15.17 31.25
C PHE A 49 21.96 -14.49 30.22
N LEU A 50 20.78 -15.06 29.95
CA LEU A 50 19.82 -14.48 29.00
C LEU A 50 19.33 -13.11 29.47
N ARG A 51 19.03 -12.96 30.76
CA ARG A 51 18.63 -11.66 31.32
C ARG A 51 19.73 -10.62 31.18
N THR A 52 20.98 -11.01 31.40
CA THR A 52 22.14 -10.12 31.27
C THR A 52 22.41 -9.75 29.81
N SER A 53 22.42 -10.74 28.91
CA SER A 53 22.65 -10.57 27.48
C SER A 53 21.58 -9.70 26.81
N HIS A 54 20.31 -9.88 27.19
CA HIS A 54 19.19 -9.08 26.70
C HIS A 54 19.00 -7.76 27.47
N GLY A 55 19.85 -7.49 28.47
CA GLY A 55 19.80 -6.26 29.27
C GLY A 55 18.52 -6.10 30.10
N THR A 56 17.85 -7.20 30.43
CA THR A 56 16.70 -7.21 31.35
C THR A 56 17.11 -7.42 32.81
N ALA A 57 18.35 -7.88 33.08
CA ALA A 57 18.90 -8.07 34.42
C ALA A 57 19.23 -6.74 35.12
N SER A 58 19.68 -5.74 34.37
CA SER A 58 19.94 -4.40 34.90
C SER A 58 18.80 -3.48 34.45
N GLY A 59 18.00 -2.99 35.39
CA GLY A 59 16.96 -1.97 35.15
C GLY A 59 17.48 -0.65 34.57
N GLU A 60 18.75 -0.59 34.17
CA GLU A 60 19.46 0.55 33.57
C GLU A 60 19.07 0.79 32.11
N ARG A 61 18.70 -0.24 31.33
CA ARG A 61 18.24 -0.04 29.94
C ARG A 61 16.73 0.06 29.87
N LYS A 62 16.18 1.08 30.56
CA LYS A 62 14.75 1.46 30.51
C LYS A 62 14.27 1.81 29.10
N LYS A 63 15.15 1.98 28.10
CA LYS A 63 14.81 2.41 26.74
C LYS A 63 15.45 1.49 25.69
N ILE A 64 14.63 0.86 24.86
CA ILE A 64 15.06 0.07 23.69
C ILE A 64 14.65 0.84 22.43
N THR A 65 15.59 1.09 21.52
CA THR A 65 15.30 1.75 20.24
C THR A 65 15.42 0.75 19.09
N LEU A 66 14.32 0.48 18.40
CA LEU A 66 14.31 -0.29 17.16
C LEU A 66 14.39 0.67 15.96
N THR A 67 15.39 0.50 15.12
CA THR A 67 15.53 1.24 13.86
C THR A 67 15.25 0.32 12.68
N ARG A 68 14.29 0.69 11.83
CA ARG A 68 13.99 -0.01 10.58
C ARG A 68 14.33 0.90 9.40
N LYS A 69 15.17 0.40 8.49
CA LYS A 69 15.45 1.04 7.19
C LYS A 69 14.49 0.47 6.16
N SER A 70 13.80 1.33 5.43
CA SER A 70 13.01 0.97 4.26
C SER A 70 13.51 1.79 3.09
N THR A 71 13.87 1.13 2.00
CA THR A 71 14.34 1.76 0.77
C THR A 71 13.27 1.62 -0.29
N SER A 72 12.85 2.74 -0.88
CA SER A 72 11.90 2.78 -2.00
C SER A 72 12.54 3.42 -3.21
N GLU A 73 12.13 3.02 -4.40
CA GLU A 73 12.64 3.54 -5.67
C GLU A 73 11.60 4.46 -6.32
N ILE A 74 11.96 5.72 -6.56
CA ILE A 74 11.14 6.64 -7.34
C ILE A 74 11.78 6.78 -8.72
N LYS A 75 11.05 6.36 -9.76
CA LYS A 75 11.42 6.55 -11.16
C LYS A 75 10.76 7.83 -11.66
N GLN A 76 11.54 8.89 -11.87
CA GLN A 76 11.03 10.18 -12.32
C GLN A 76 11.89 10.73 -13.46
N ALA A 77 11.23 11.34 -14.45
CA ALA A 77 11.92 12.13 -15.46
C ALA A 77 12.23 13.51 -14.89
N ASP A 78 13.50 13.91 -14.92
CA ASP A 78 13.93 15.25 -14.52
C ASP A 78 13.31 16.31 -15.46
N ALA A 79 13.34 17.60 -15.10
CA ALA A 79 12.72 18.68 -15.89
C ALA A 79 13.25 18.77 -17.35
N SER A 80 14.41 18.16 -17.61
CA SER A 80 15.04 18.04 -18.93
C SER A 80 14.67 16.73 -19.69
N GLY A 81 13.71 15.93 -19.20
CA GLY A 81 13.22 14.70 -19.84
C GLY A 81 14.08 13.44 -19.63
N LYS A 82 15.20 13.53 -18.89
CA LYS A 82 16.08 12.39 -18.63
C LYS A 82 15.58 11.57 -17.44
N ALA A 83 15.33 10.28 -17.66
CA ALA A 83 14.87 9.37 -16.60
C ALA A 83 15.96 9.14 -15.55
N ARG A 84 15.63 9.34 -14.27
CA ARG A 84 16.48 9.01 -13.12
C ARG A 84 15.73 8.13 -12.13
N THR A 85 16.45 7.16 -11.59
CA THR A 85 16.02 6.38 -10.44
C THR A 85 16.60 7.04 -9.18
N ILE A 86 15.72 7.48 -8.29
CA ILE A 86 16.08 8.04 -6.99
C ILE A 86 15.78 6.98 -5.93
N GLN A 87 16.80 6.52 -5.22
CA GLN A 87 16.60 5.67 -4.05
C GLN A 87 16.28 6.53 -2.84
N VAL A 88 15.08 6.36 -2.28
CA VAL A 88 14.63 7.05 -1.07
C VAL A 88 14.78 6.09 0.10
N GLU A 89 15.71 6.38 1.01
CA GLU A 89 15.84 5.64 2.27
C GLU A 89 15.04 6.34 3.38
N VAL A 90 13.97 5.70 3.87
CA VAL A 90 13.24 6.13 5.06
C VAL A 90 13.71 5.32 6.26
N ARG A 91 14.16 6.02 7.31
CA ARG A 91 14.60 5.40 8.57
C ARG A 91 13.55 5.63 9.64
N LYS A 92 12.82 4.57 10.02
CA LYS A 92 11.82 4.61 11.09
C LYS A 92 12.47 4.24 12.41
N LYS A 93 12.35 5.12 13.41
CA LYS A 93 12.80 4.89 14.79
C LYS A 93 11.58 4.61 15.66
N ARG A 94 11.56 3.48 16.38
CA ARG A 94 10.57 3.18 17.43
C ARG A 94 11.29 3.02 18.76
N THR A 95 10.98 3.85 19.74
CA THR A 95 11.56 3.78 21.09
C THR A 95 10.55 3.19 22.06
N PHE A 96 10.87 2.05 22.66
CA PHE A 96 10.10 1.43 23.74
C PHE A 96 10.74 1.78 25.08
N VAL A 97 9.94 2.21 26.06
CA VAL A 97 10.42 2.48 27.43
C VAL A 97 9.76 1.48 28.37
N LYS A 98 10.55 0.73 29.13
CA LYS A 98 10.04 -0.20 30.16
C LYS A 98 9.51 0.62 31.34
N ARG A 99 8.19 0.59 31.58
CA ARG A 99 7.52 1.38 32.62
C ARG A 99 7.36 0.65 33.97
N ASP A 100 7.72 -0.63 34.05
CA ASP A 100 7.37 -1.49 35.20
C ASP A 100 8.19 -1.29 36.49
N ASP A 101 9.17 -0.37 36.53
CA ASP A 101 9.98 -0.11 37.74
C ASP A 101 9.65 1.24 38.41
N LEU A 102 8.36 1.53 38.65
CA LEU A 102 7.97 2.40 39.75
C LEU A 102 7.40 1.52 40.88
N PRO A 103 8.15 1.28 41.97
CA PRO A 103 7.56 0.67 43.15
C PRO A 103 6.63 1.71 43.78
N GLY A 104 5.31 1.56 43.57
CA GLY A 104 4.29 2.31 44.31
C GLY A 104 3.23 3.08 43.52
N ALA A 105 3.03 2.84 42.21
CA ALA A 105 1.80 3.27 41.54
C ALA A 105 0.76 2.14 41.61
N PRO A 106 -0.51 2.42 41.95
CA PRO A 106 -1.55 1.39 41.99
C PRO A 106 -1.69 0.80 40.58
N VAL A 107 -1.48 -0.51 40.47
CA VAL A 107 -1.53 -1.28 39.22
C VAL A 107 -2.85 -1.14 38.46
N GLU A 108 -3.91 -0.71 39.14
CA GLU A 108 -5.23 -0.42 38.55
C GLU A 108 -5.26 0.87 37.71
N ASP A 109 -4.53 1.93 38.11
CA ASP A 109 -4.46 3.18 37.33
C ASP A 109 -3.66 3.03 36.04
N ALA A 110 -2.63 2.18 36.04
CA ALA A 110 -1.80 1.92 34.85
C ALA A 110 -2.58 1.16 33.77
N ALA A 111 -3.34 0.12 34.16
CA ALA A 111 -4.19 -0.62 33.24
C ALA A 111 -5.34 0.24 32.67
N ALA A 112 -5.91 1.14 33.48
CA ALA A 112 -6.91 2.10 33.02
C ALA A 112 -6.32 3.14 32.04
N GLN A 113 -5.10 3.60 32.27
CA GLN A 113 -4.39 4.51 31.37
C GLN A 113 -3.99 3.84 30.05
N GLU A 114 -3.54 2.58 30.07
CA GLU A 114 -3.24 1.82 28.86
C GLU A 114 -4.50 1.52 28.03
N ALA A 115 -5.63 1.20 28.68
CA ALA A 115 -6.91 1.03 28.01
C ALA A 115 -7.40 2.33 27.37
N ALA A 116 -7.24 3.47 28.06
CA ALA A 116 -7.58 4.80 27.50
C ALA A 116 -6.65 5.21 26.34
N GLU A 117 -5.36 4.88 26.41
CA GLU A 117 -4.41 5.16 25.33
C GLU A 117 -4.66 4.25 24.11
N LEU A 118 -5.07 3.00 24.33
CA LEU A 118 -5.47 2.08 23.27
C LEU A 118 -6.77 2.56 22.59
N ALA A 119 -7.77 2.97 23.37
CA ALA A 119 -9.01 3.54 22.84
C ALA A 119 -8.75 4.78 21.98
N ARG A 120 -7.87 5.70 22.43
CA ARG A 120 -7.46 6.86 21.62
C ARG A 120 -6.77 6.46 20.31
N ARG A 121 -5.91 5.44 20.33
CA ARG A 121 -5.27 4.94 19.10
C ARG A 121 -6.26 4.29 18.15
N GLU A 122 -7.27 3.59 18.68
CA GLU A 122 -8.34 3.01 17.87
C GLU A 122 -9.24 4.09 17.25
N GLU A 123 -9.56 5.15 17.99
CA GLU A 123 -10.29 6.32 17.48
C GLU A 123 -9.50 7.06 16.40
N GLU A 124 -8.20 7.30 16.61
CA GLU A 124 -7.33 7.91 15.60
C GLU A 124 -7.22 7.05 14.33
N ALA A 125 -7.13 5.72 14.48
CA ALA A 125 -7.09 4.79 13.35
C ALA A 125 -8.43 4.80 12.59
N ARG A 126 -9.56 4.87 13.30
CA ARG A 126 -10.89 5.01 12.71
C ARG A 126 -11.05 6.32 11.95
N ALA A 127 -10.64 7.44 12.55
CA ALA A 127 -10.68 8.74 11.89
C ALA A 127 -9.81 8.78 10.62
N GLN A 128 -8.63 8.15 10.64
CA GLN A 128 -7.79 8.03 9.44
C GLN A 128 -8.44 7.14 8.36
N ALA A 129 -9.06 6.03 8.75
CA ALA A 129 -9.76 5.16 7.81
C ALA A 129 -10.97 5.86 7.17
N GLU A 130 -11.72 6.64 7.94
CA GLU A 130 -12.82 7.46 7.44
C GLU A 130 -12.35 8.54 6.48
N LEU A 131 -11.25 9.23 6.80
CA LEU A 131 -10.66 10.23 5.91
C LEU A 131 -10.22 9.62 4.57
N ILE A 132 -9.58 8.45 4.60
CA ILE A 132 -9.17 7.73 3.39
C ILE A 132 -10.40 7.35 2.57
N ARG A 133 -11.44 6.81 3.22
CA ARG A 133 -12.69 6.45 2.54
C ARG A 133 -13.35 7.64 1.86
N GLN A 134 -13.41 8.80 2.52
CA GLN A 134 -13.94 10.03 1.94
C GLN A 134 -13.13 10.50 0.73
N GLN A 135 -11.79 10.40 0.79
CA GLN A 135 -10.92 10.75 -0.35
C GLN A 135 -11.11 9.79 -1.53
N GLU A 136 -11.26 8.50 -1.26
CA GLU A 136 -11.53 7.48 -2.30
C GLU A 136 -12.90 7.69 -2.96
N GLU A 137 -13.94 7.96 -2.17
CA GLU A 137 -15.28 8.26 -2.67
C GLU A 137 -15.26 9.54 -3.54
N ALA A 138 -14.60 10.61 -3.10
CA ALA A 138 -14.48 11.85 -3.87
C ALA A 138 -13.71 11.65 -5.20
N LEU A 139 -12.64 10.85 -5.19
CA LEU A 139 -11.90 10.50 -6.42
C LEU A 139 -12.74 9.63 -7.35
N ALA A 140 -13.53 8.70 -6.81
CA ALA A 140 -14.44 7.87 -7.58
C ALA A 140 -15.56 8.70 -8.23
N GLU A 141 -16.15 9.64 -7.51
CA GLU A 141 -17.14 10.59 -8.05
C GLU A 141 -16.54 11.47 -9.15
N GLN A 142 -15.33 12.01 -8.95
CA GLN A 142 -14.64 12.79 -9.98
C GLN A 142 -14.41 11.97 -11.26
N ARG A 143 -14.02 10.70 -11.13
CA ARG A 143 -13.85 9.80 -12.29
C ARG A 143 -15.16 9.56 -13.02
N ARG A 144 -16.26 9.29 -12.29
CA ARG A 144 -17.59 9.12 -12.87
C ARG A 144 -18.05 10.36 -13.62
N GLN A 145 -17.89 11.54 -13.02
CA GLN A 145 -18.25 12.80 -13.68
C GLN A 145 -17.42 13.05 -14.95
N ARG A 146 -16.13 12.71 -14.93
CA ARG A 146 -15.28 12.82 -16.13
C ARG A 146 -15.70 11.85 -17.23
N GLU A 147 -16.02 10.61 -16.88
CA GLU A 147 -16.50 9.60 -17.82
C GLU A 147 -17.86 9.97 -18.42
N GLU A 148 -18.79 10.50 -17.60
CA GLU A 148 -20.09 10.99 -18.07
C GLU A 148 -19.95 12.18 -19.02
N ARG A 149 -19.07 13.14 -18.70
CA ARG A 149 -18.75 14.27 -19.60
C ARG A 149 -18.15 13.79 -20.91
N GLU A 150 -17.18 12.88 -20.85
CA GLU A 150 -16.57 12.31 -22.06
C GLU A 150 -17.59 11.54 -22.90
N ARG A 151 -18.52 10.82 -22.27
CA ARG A 151 -19.62 10.14 -22.97
C ARG A 151 -20.57 11.13 -23.63
N GLN A 152 -20.94 12.21 -22.93
CA GLN A 152 -21.80 13.27 -23.48
C GLN A 152 -21.11 14.00 -24.65
N GLU A 153 -19.82 14.30 -24.53
CA GLU A 153 -19.03 14.92 -25.59
C GLU A 153 -18.92 14.02 -26.82
N ARG A 154 -18.68 12.72 -26.63
CA ARG A 154 -18.67 11.74 -27.72
C ARG A 154 -20.03 11.64 -28.40
N GLU A 155 -21.11 11.56 -27.64
CA GLU A 155 -22.47 11.48 -28.18
C GLU A 155 -22.86 12.78 -28.93
N ALA A 156 -22.48 13.95 -28.40
CA ALA A 156 -22.69 15.22 -29.07
C ALA A 156 -21.86 15.33 -30.37
N ALA A 157 -20.60 14.88 -30.35
CA ALA A 157 -19.75 14.84 -31.53
C ALA A 157 -20.29 13.88 -32.59
N GLU A 158 -20.80 12.71 -32.20
CA GLU A 158 -21.43 11.75 -33.12
C GLU A 158 -22.70 12.33 -33.75
N ARG A 159 -23.57 12.98 -32.96
CA ARG A 159 -24.77 13.67 -33.47
C ARG A 159 -24.40 14.79 -34.44
N ALA A 160 -23.43 15.64 -34.10
CA ALA A 160 -22.96 16.72 -34.97
C ALA A 160 -22.35 16.18 -36.28
N ALA A 161 -21.59 15.09 -36.20
CA ALA A 161 -21.03 14.43 -37.39
C ALA A 161 -22.15 13.82 -38.28
N ALA A 162 -23.16 13.20 -37.67
CA ALA A 162 -24.31 12.65 -38.39
C ALA A 162 -25.15 13.76 -39.07
N GLU A 163 -25.38 14.88 -38.39
CA GLU A 163 -26.06 16.05 -38.96
C GLU A 163 -25.25 16.68 -40.10
N ALA A 164 -23.95 16.84 -39.94
CA ALA A 164 -23.06 17.34 -41.00
C ALA A 164 -23.05 16.41 -42.22
N ALA A 165 -23.03 15.09 -42.01
CA ALA A 165 -23.10 14.11 -43.09
C ALA A 165 -24.45 14.16 -43.83
N ARG A 166 -25.57 14.32 -43.11
CA ARG A 166 -26.90 14.52 -43.72
C ARG A 166 -26.96 15.80 -44.54
N ALA A 167 -26.51 16.92 -43.99
CA ALA A 167 -26.47 18.20 -44.70
C ALA A 167 -25.59 18.15 -45.96
N ALA A 168 -24.43 17.47 -45.89
CA ALA A 168 -23.56 17.27 -47.05
C ALA A 168 -24.22 16.39 -48.13
N ALA A 169 -24.93 15.32 -47.73
CA ALA A 169 -25.67 14.48 -48.66
C ALA A 169 -26.84 15.22 -49.33
N GLU A 170 -27.58 16.03 -48.57
CA GLU A 170 -28.66 16.88 -49.11
C GLU A 170 -28.12 17.94 -50.08
N ALA A 171 -27.00 18.59 -49.74
CA ALA A 171 -26.34 19.56 -50.63
C ALA A 171 -25.84 18.90 -51.92
N ALA A 172 -25.25 17.70 -51.84
CA ALA A 172 -24.81 16.94 -53.00
C ALA A 172 -26.00 16.54 -53.90
N ALA A 173 -27.10 16.05 -53.31
CA ALA A 173 -28.31 15.69 -54.05
C ALA A 173 -28.96 16.92 -54.73
N ALA A 174 -28.98 18.07 -54.06
CA ALA A 174 -29.48 19.32 -54.64
C ALA A 174 -28.59 19.81 -55.80
N ALA A 175 -27.26 19.71 -55.67
CA ALA A 175 -26.33 20.04 -56.75
C ALA A 175 -26.49 19.12 -57.96
N GLU A 176 -26.68 17.82 -57.73
CA GLU A 176 -26.92 16.86 -58.82
C GLU A 176 -28.27 17.12 -59.52
N ALA A 177 -29.33 17.40 -58.77
CA ALA A 177 -30.64 17.76 -59.34
C ALA A 177 -30.57 19.06 -60.16
N ALA A 178 -29.84 20.07 -59.67
CA ALA A 178 -29.62 21.32 -60.42
C ALA A 178 -28.82 21.09 -61.72
N ALA A 179 -27.79 20.23 -61.69
CA ALA A 179 -27.02 19.86 -62.87
C ALA A 179 -27.88 19.11 -63.90
N GLN A 180 -28.72 18.16 -63.46
CA GLN A 180 -29.65 17.44 -64.33
C GLN A 180 -30.71 18.39 -64.94
N ALA A 181 -31.25 19.33 -64.17
CA ALA A 181 -32.20 20.33 -64.66
C ALA A 181 -31.57 21.28 -65.69
N ALA A 182 -30.33 21.72 -65.46
CA ALA A 182 -29.58 22.53 -66.42
C ALA A 182 -29.28 21.77 -67.72
N ALA A 183 -28.90 20.49 -67.63
CA ALA A 183 -28.69 19.64 -68.79
C ALA A 183 -29.99 19.41 -69.59
N ALA A 184 -31.12 19.18 -68.90
CA ALA A 184 -32.43 19.03 -69.53
C ALA A 184 -32.90 20.33 -70.22
N ALA A 185 -32.68 21.49 -69.60
CA ALA A 185 -33.00 22.79 -70.19
C ALA A 185 -32.15 23.08 -71.43
N ALA A 186 -30.84 22.77 -71.39
CA ALA A 186 -29.96 22.89 -72.54
C ALA A 186 -30.39 21.97 -73.70
N ALA A 187 -30.82 20.74 -73.41
CA ALA A 187 -31.33 19.81 -74.40
C ALA A 187 -32.66 20.27 -75.05
N GLN A 188 -33.53 20.94 -74.30
CA GLN A 188 -34.77 21.51 -74.84
C GLN A 188 -34.50 22.73 -75.75
N GLN A 189 -33.51 23.56 -75.40
CA GLN A 189 -33.11 24.71 -76.23
C GLN A 189 -32.45 24.28 -77.56
N THR A 190 -31.62 23.24 -77.54
CA THR A 190 -31.03 22.71 -78.79
C THR A 190 -32.09 22.07 -79.69
N ALA A 191 -33.09 21.39 -79.13
CA ALA A 191 -34.22 20.84 -79.87
C ALA A 191 -35.14 21.94 -80.47
N ALA A 192 -35.38 23.04 -79.74
CA ALA A 192 -36.19 24.16 -80.23
C ALA A 192 -35.50 24.94 -81.36
N THR A 193 -34.18 25.11 -81.29
CA THR A 193 -33.40 25.79 -82.34
C THR A 193 -33.26 24.95 -83.63
N ALA A 194 -33.39 23.63 -83.53
CA ALA A 194 -33.36 22.70 -84.67
C ALA A 194 -34.72 22.51 -85.37
N ALA A 195 -35.82 22.96 -84.75
CA ALA A 195 -37.20 22.82 -85.25
C ALA A 195 -37.80 24.12 -85.82
N ALA A 196 -37.04 25.23 -85.83
CA ALA A 196 -37.43 26.45 -86.52
C ALA A 196 -37.12 26.32 -88.03
N PRO A 197 -38.10 26.55 -88.92
CA PRO A 197 -38.02 26.24 -90.35
C PRO A 197 -37.10 27.15 -91.17
#